data_AF-C9D769-F1
#
_entry.id   AF-C9D769-F1
#
_cell.length_a   1.000
_cell.length_b   1.000
_cell.length_c   1.000
_cell.angle_alpha   90.00
_cell.angle_beta   90.00
_cell.angle_gamma   90.00
#
_symmetry.space_group_name_H-M   'P 1'
#
loop_
_entity.id
_entity.type
_entity.pdbx_description
1 polymer ?
#
loop_
_entity_poly.entity_id
_entity_poly.type
_entity_poly.pdbx_seq_one_letter_code
_entity_poly.pdbx_strand_id
1 'polypeptide(L)'
;SMGWNLGNTLEATWVPRNSFSTTTQTAIDSVKAAGFNTVRLPVAWFYHSDTITSIIDAAWLAHVKKVVDYCIKDSMYVIINAHWDLGWLENRVNAANKNIVNTRQQKYWTQIANHFKDYD
;
A
#
# COMPACT_ATOMS: atom_id res chain seq x y z
N SER A 1 -2.47 -0.88 -22.28
CA SER A 1 -2.15 0.01 -21.14
C SER A 1 -0.66 -0.13 -20.82
N MET A 2 -0.02 0.94 -20.36
CA MET A 2 1.36 0.90 -19.87
C MET A 2 1.34 1.13 -18.36
N GLY A 3 1.96 0.21 -17.62
CA GLY A 3 2.03 0.23 -16.17
C GLY A 3 3.37 0.74 -15.66
N TRP A 4 3.34 1.56 -14.62
CA TRP A 4 4.52 2.03 -13.90
C TRP A 4 4.44 1.62 -12.42
N ASN A 5 5.57 1.33 -11.78
CA ASN A 5 5.63 1.00 -10.35
C ASN A 5 6.25 2.17 -9.59
N LEU A 6 5.55 2.66 -8.55
CA LEU A 6 6.11 3.56 -7.56
C LEU A 6 6.90 2.74 -6.52
N GLY A 7 8.02 2.17 -6.94
CA GLY A 7 8.84 1.31 -6.09
C GLY A 7 9.62 2.09 -5.02
N ASN A 8 10.08 1.36 -4.00
CA ASN A 8 10.91 1.84 -2.90
C ASN A 8 10.36 3.09 -2.21
N THR A 9 9.03 3.16 -2.09
CA THR A 9 8.31 4.35 -1.64
C THR A 9 7.32 4.03 -0.53
N LEU A 10 6.22 3.33 -0.82
CA LEU A 10 5.19 3.00 0.18
C LEU A 10 5.46 1.64 0.85
N GLU A 11 6.36 0.83 0.29
CA GLU A 11 6.85 -0.41 0.88
C GLU A 11 8.13 -0.24 1.71
N ALA A 12 8.70 0.97 1.74
CA ALA A 12 10.02 1.20 2.31
C ALA A 12 10.02 1.05 3.84
N THR A 13 10.44 -0.12 4.34
CA THR A 13 10.55 -0.38 5.79
C THR A 13 11.90 0.05 6.39
N TRP A 14 12.81 0.59 5.57
CA TRP A 14 14.14 1.08 5.98
C TRP A 14 14.16 2.58 6.31
N VAL A 15 13.02 3.27 6.16
CA VAL A 15 12.83 4.64 6.64
C VAL A 15 12.04 4.63 7.94
N PRO A 16 12.19 5.65 8.82
CA PRO A 16 11.41 5.73 10.05
C PRO A 16 9.90 5.67 9.77
N ARG A 17 9.14 4.88 10.54
CA ARG A 17 7.68 4.69 10.40
C ARG A 17 6.87 6.00 10.28
N ASN A 18 7.32 7.06 10.95
CA ASN A 18 6.66 8.37 10.95
C ASN A 18 7.18 9.33 9.86
N SER A 19 8.16 8.90 9.06
CA SER A 19 8.67 9.63 7.91
C SER A 19 7.98 9.08 6.65
N PHE A 20 6.76 9.56 6.42
CA PHE A 20 6.00 9.16 5.23
C PHE A 20 6.71 9.59 3.96
N SER A 21 6.59 8.77 2.92
CA SER A 21 7.17 9.06 1.61
C SER A 21 6.65 10.38 1.03
N THR A 22 7.51 11.11 0.32
CA THR A 22 7.24 12.46 -0.15
C THR A 22 6.60 12.53 -1.53
N THR A 23 5.94 11.46 -1.99
CA THR A 23 5.29 11.47 -3.32
C THR A 23 4.38 12.68 -3.47
N THR A 24 4.51 13.37 -4.60
CA THR A 24 3.76 14.58 -4.93
C THR A 24 2.87 14.35 -6.14
N GLN A 25 1.83 15.17 -6.29
CA GLN A 25 1.00 15.19 -7.50
C GLN A 25 1.88 15.37 -8.75
N THR A 26 2.81 16.33 -8.75
CA THR A 26 3.70 16.62 -9.89
C THR A 26 4.52 15.41 -10.34
N ALA A 27 4.92 14.53 -9.41
CA ALA A 27 5.60 13.29 -9.78
C ALA A 27 4.67 12.35 -10.57
N ILE A 28 3.41 12.24 -10.16
CA ILE A 28 2.39 11.42 -10.86
C ILE A 28 2.00 12.06 -12.20
N ASP A 29 1.86 13.38 -12.26
CA ASP A 29 1.59 14.12 -13.51
C ASP A 29 2.68 13.82 -14.55
N SER A 30 3.94 13.74 -14.12
CA SER A 30 5.08 13.42 -14.98
C SER A 30 5.01 11.98 -15.52
N VAL A 31 4.56 11.03 -14.69
CA VAL A 31 4.34 9.63 -15.10
C VAL A 31 3.21 9.56 -16.13
N LYS A 32 2.11 10.31 -15.93
CA LYS A 32 1.03 10.42 -16.90
C LYS A 32 1.50 11.02 -18.22
N ALA A 33 2.27 12.12 -18.17
CA ALA A 33 2.82 12.79 -19.34
C ALA A 33 3.78 11.90 -20.15
N ALA A 34 4.46 10.96 -19.49
CA ALA A 34 5.27 9.94 -20.14
C ALA A 34 4.46 8.82 -20.84
N GLY A 35 3.12 8.87 -20.78
CA GLY A 35 2.21 7.97 -21.48
C GLY A 35 1.72 6.77 -20.67
N PHE A 36 2.09 6.65 -19.39
CA PHE A 36 1.56 5.61 -18.52
C PHE A 36 0.11 5.92 -18.14
N ASN A 37 -0.69 4.87 -17.97
CA ASN A 37 -2.09 4.99 -17.58
C ASN A 37 -2.48 4.06 -16.42
N THR A 38 -1.54 3.30 -15.90
CA THR A 38 -1.72 2.47 -14.71
C THR A 38 -0.51 2.64 -13.78
N VAL A 39 -0.76 2.83 -12.49
CA VAL A 39 0.27 2.88 -11.45
C VAL A 39 0.08 1.73 -10.47
N ARG A 40 1.14 0.96 -10.23
CA ARG A 40 1.20 0.01 -9.12
C ARG A 40 1.91 0.66 -7.94
N LEU A 41 1.26 0.61 -6.79
CA LEU A 41 1.73 1.11 -5.51
C LEU A 41 2.02 -0.11 -4.60
N PRO A 42 3.29 -0.52 -4.44
CA PRO A 42 3.67 -1.53 -3.47
C PRO A 42 3.58 -0.94 -2.07
N VAL A 43 2.85 -1.58 -1.14
CA VAL A 43 2.60 -0.99 0.20
C VAL A 43 2.99 -1.95 1.34
N ALA A 44 3.68 -1.40 2.33
CA ALA A 44 3.93 -2.04 3.63
C ALA A 44 2.79 -1.70 4.60
N TRP A 45 2.03 -2.70 5.03
CA TRP A 45 0.91 -2.54 5.97
C TRP A 45 1.24 -3.01 7.39
N PHE A 46 2.04 -4.06 7.51
CA PHE A 46 2.51 -4.62 8.77
C PHE A 46 3.43 -3.64 9.51
N TYR A 47 4.40 -3.04 8.80
CA TYR A 47 5.28 -2.01 9.36
C TYR A 47 4.52 -0.80 9.89
N HIS A 48 3.30 -0.54 9.38
CA HIS A 48 2.43 0.55 9.80
C HIS A 48 1.20 0.08 10.56
N SER A 49 1.32 -1.03 11.30
CA SER A 49 0.23 -1.56 12.13
C SER A 49 0.66 -1.84 13.56
N ASP A 50 -0.32 -2.02 14.43
CA ASP A 50 -0.18 -2.78 15.66
C ASP A 50 -0.11 -4.27 15.31
N THR A 51 1.01 -4.91 15.64
CA THR A 51 1.29 -6.30 15.24
C THR A 51 0.51 -7.35 16.05
N ILE A 52 -0.05 -6.96 17.20
CA ILE A 52 -0.90 -7.77 18.07
C ILE A 52 -2.34 -7.71 17.59
N THR A 53 -2.90 -6.50 17.45
CA THR A 53 -4.31 -6.31 17.08
C THR A 53 -4.55 -6.39 15.58
N SER A 54 -3.49 -6.19 14.77
CA SER A 54 -3.52 -6.03 13.31
C SER A 54 -4.34 -4.81 12.84
N ILE A 55 -4.40 -3.77 13.67
CA ILE A 55 -4.99 -2.48 13.31
C ILE A 55 -3.94 -1.66 12.56
N ILE A 56 -4.26 -1.21 11.34
CA ILE A 56 -3.40 -0.35 10.54
C ILE A 56 -3.52 1.08 11.08
N ASP A 57 -2.40 1.79 11.17
CA ASP A 57 -2.38 3.20 11.54
C ASP A 57 -3.28 4.02 10.58
N ALA A 58 -4.24 4.75 11.14
CA ALA A 58 -5.15 5.57 10.37
C ALA A 58 -4.41 6.66 9.57
N ALA A 59 -3.31 7.20 10.09
CA ALA A 59 -2.49 8.16 9.38
C ALA A 59 -1.79 7.53 8.16
N TRP A 60 -1.43 6.26 8.27
CA TRP A 60 -0.84 5.52 7.14
C TRP A 60 -1.88 5.22 6.05
N LEU A 61 -3.08 4.76 6.42
CA LEU A 61 -4.18 4.58 5.47
C LEU A 61 -4.47 5.88 4.70
N ALA A 62 -4.57 7.00 5.41
CA ALA A 62 -4.77 8.32 4.82
C ALA A 62 -3.60 8.74 3.90
N HIS A 63 -2.35 8.42 4.27
CA HIS A 63 -1.19 8.70 3.42
C HIS A 63 -1.19 7.89 2.13
N VAL A 64 -1.47 6.59 2.20
CA VAL A 64 -1.60 5.74 1.00
C VAL A 64 -2.76 6.25 0.12
N LYS A 65 -3.90 6.59 0.73
CA LYS A 65 -5.05 7.17 0.01
C LYS A 65 -4.67 8.46 -0.72
N LYS A 66 -3.89 9.34 -0.09
CA LYS A 66 -3.41 10.57 -0.73
C LYS A 66 -2.61 10.30 -2.01
N VAL A 67 -1.77 9.25 -2.03
CA VAL A 67 -1.02 8.86 -3.23
C VAL A 67 -1.94 8.23 -4.29
N VAL A 68 -2.93 7.44 -3.87
CA VAL A 68 -3.99 6.94 -4.77
C VAL A 68 -4.75 8.11 -5.40
N ASP A 69 -5.16 9.10 -4.61
CA ASP A 69 -5.89 10.29 -5.05
C ASP A 69 -5.13 11.07 -6.13
N TYR A 70 -3.79 11.16 -6.03
CA TYR A 70 -2.99 11.78 -7.09
C TYR A 70 -3.11 11.06 -8.43
N CYS A 71 -3.11 9.73 -8.43
CA CYS A 71 -3.26 8.92 -9.63
C CYS A 71 -4.68 9.00 -10.21
N ILE A 72 -5.69 8.97 -9.33
CA ILE A 72 -7.10 9.08 -9.73
C ILE A 72 -7.39 10.46 -10.33
N LYS A 73 -6.81 11.53 -9.79
CA LYS A 73 -6.92 12.88 -10.35
C LYS A 73 -6.44 12.96 -11.81
N ASP A 74 -5.44 12.16 -12.17
CA ASP A 74 -4.89 12.06 -13.53
C ASP A 74 -5.59 11.01 -14.41
N SER A 75 -6.75 10.51 -13.95
CA SER A 75 -7.51 9.46 -14.63
C SER A 75 -6.64 8.24 -14.94
N MET A 76 -5.81 7.82 -13.99
CA MET A 76 -4.98 6.63 -14.07
C MET A 76 -5.62 5.49 -13.27
N TYR A 77 -5.43 4.26 -13.72
CA TYR A 77 -5.75 3.07 -12.94
C TYR A 77 -4.72 2.86 -11.83
N VAL A 78 -5.16 2.38 -10.67
CA VAL A 78 -4.27 2.16 -9.53
C VAL A 78 -4.35 0.72 -9.05
N ILE A 79 -3.20 0.11 -8.79
CA ILE A 79 -3.09 -1.21 -8.17
C ILE A 79 -2.37 -1.03 -6.84
N ILE A 80 -3.08 -1.21 -5.73
CA ILE A 80 -2.47 -1.37 -4.40
C ILE A 80 -2.33 -2.85 -4.07
N ASN A 81 -1.31 -3.21 -3.30
CA ASN A 81 -1.15 -4.58 -2.81
C ASN A 81 -0.66 -4.60 -1.35
N ALA A 82 -0.58 -5.78 -0.76
CA ALA A 82 0.36 -6.04 0.31
C ALA A 82 1.69 -6.48 -0.31
N HIS A 83 2.75 -5.69 -0.10
CA HIS A 83 4.09 -6.02 -0.57
C HIS A 83 4.93 -6.66 0.54
N TRP A 84 6.18 -7.01 0.21
CA TRP A 84 7.11 -7.49 1.22
C TRP A 84 7.25 -6.46 2.33
N ASP A 85 7.10 -6.92 3.56
CA ASP A 85 7.06 -6.07 4.74
C ASP A 85 7.62 -6.84 5.94
N LEU A 86 8.93 -6.79 6.10
CA LEU A 86 9.65 -7.50 7.18
C LEU A 86 9.41 -9.02 7.21
N GLY A 87 8.96 -9.61 6.10
CA GLY A 87 8.69 -11.05 5.97
C GLY A 87 7.58 -11.58 6.87
N TRP A 88 6.62 -10.75 7.31
CA TRP A 88 5.52 -11.20 8.18
C TRP A 88 4.67 -12.30 7.55
N LEU A 89 4.58 -12.32 6.22
CA LEU A 89 3.84 -13.30 5.43
C LEU A 89 4.79 -14.31 4.80
N GLU A 90 5.75 -13.85 4.01
CA GLU A 90 6.60 -14.66 3.12
C GLU A 90 7.40 -15.71 3.91
N ASN A 91 7.88 -15.36 5.11
CA ASN A 91 8.64 -16.28 5.96
C ASN A 91 7.73 -17.15 6.85
N ARG A 92 6.40 -17.00 6.74
CA ARG A 92 5.42 -17.61 7.65
C ARG A 92 4.30 -18.37 6.93
N VAL A 93 4.48 -18.68 5.64
CA VAL A 93 3.57 -19.57 4.91
C VAL A 93 3.87 -21.03 5.30
N ASN A 94 3.40 -21.45 6.47
CA ASN A 94 3.56 -22.80 6.99
C ASN A 94 2.42 -23.18 7.96
N ALA A 95 2.31 -24.47 8.26
CA ALA A 95 1.22 -25.00 9.09
C ALA A 95 1.15 -24.35 10.49
N ALA A 96 2.30 -24.10 11.12
CA ALA A 96 2.36 -23.52 12.46
C ALA A 96 1.83 -22.08 12.51
N ASN A 97 1.98 -21.30 11.43
CA ASN A 97 1.58 -19.90 11.37
C ASN A 97 0.25 -19.66 10.64
N LYS A 98 -0.35 -20.69 10.03
CA LYS A 98 -1.54 -20.57 9.17
C LYS A 98 -2.65 -19.71 9.77
N ASN A 99 -3.04 -19.99 11.01
CA ASN A 99 -4.16 -19.28 11.64
C ASN A 99 -3.83 -17.80 11.94
N ILE A 100 -2.60 -17.52 12.36
CA ILE A 100 -2.13 -16.16 12.64
C ILE A 100 -2.09 -15.35 11.34
N VAL A 101 -1.50 -15.92 10.29
CA VAL A 101 -1.36 -15.29 8.98
C VAL A 101 -2.72 -15.05 8.33
N ASN A 102 -3.63 -16.02 8.35
CA ASN A 102 -4.98 -15.87 7.79
C ASN A 102 -5.78 -14.79 8.52
N THR A 103 -5.74 -14.79 9.85
CA THR A 103 -6.44 -13.78 10.67
C THR A 103 -5.92 -12.37 10.36
N ARG A 104 -4.59 -12.21 10.27
CA ARG A 104 -3.97 -10.93 9.95
C ARG A 104 -4.32 -10.47 8.53
N GLN A 105 -4.21 -11.35 7.54
CA GLN A 105 -4.59 -11.04 6.16
C GLN A 105 -6.05 -10.56 6.06
N GLN A 106 -6.98 -11.28 6.70
CA GLN A 106 -8.38 -10.90 6.71
C GLN A 106 -8.61 -9.52 7.34
N LYS A 107 -7.97 -9.24 8.48
CA LYS A 107 -8.08 -7.95 9.17
C LYS A 107 -7.50 -6.80 8.34
N TYR A 108 -6.34 -6.98 7.72
CA TYR A 108 -5.76 -5.96 6.85
C TYR A 108 -6.64 -5.69 5.64
N TRP A 109 -7.02 -6.72 4.89
CA TRP A 109 -7.84 -6.53 3.70
C TRP A 109 -9.23 -6.00 3.99
N THR A 110 -9.80 -6.28 5.17
CA THR A 110 -11.07 -5.67 5.61
C THR A 110 -10.91 -4.17 5.84
N GLN A 111 -9.85 -3.74 6.55
CA GLN A 111 -9.58 -2.31 6.79
C GLN A 111 -9.28 -1.57 5.48
N ILE A 112 -8.45 -2.16 4.62
CA ILE A 112 -8.11 -1.61 3.30
C ILE A 112 -9.37 -1.49 2.46
N ALA A 113 -10.15 -2.56 2.30
CA ALA A 113 -11.38 -2.52 1.52
C ALA A 113 -12.36 -1.46 2.04
N ASN A 114 -12.56 -1.37 3.36
CA ASN A 114 -13.44 -0.35 3.95
C ASN A 114 -12.94 1.08 3.73
N HIS A 115 -11.61 1.31 3.75
CA HIS A 115 -11.03 2.64 3.55
C HIS A 115 -11.09 3.11 2.08
N PHE A 116 -11.03 2.16 1.14
CA PHE A 116 -11.01 2.41 -0.31
C PHE A 116 -12.33 2.07 -1.01
N LYS A 117 -13.41 1.78 -0.26
CA LYS A 117 -14.69 1.27 -0.79
C LYS A 117 -15.41 2.19 -1.78
N ASP A 118 -15.11 3.49 -1.73
CA ASP A 118 -15.80 4.52 -2.53
C ASP A 118 -15.05 4.82 -3.85
N TYR A 119 -13.97 4.10 -4.14
CA TYR A 119 -13.34 4.12 -5.46
C TYR A 119 -14.00 3.07 -6.37
N ASP A 120 -14.27 3.47 -7.62
CA ASP A 120 -14.81 2.63 -8.68
C ASP A 120 -13.73 1.81 -9.43
#